data_AF-A0A6I5YGX5-F1
#
_entry.id   AF-A0A6I5YGX5-F1
#
_cell.length_a   1.000
_cell.length_b   1.000
_cell.length_c   1.000
_cell.angle_alpha   90.00
_cell.angle_beta   90.00
_cell.angle_gamma   90.00
#
_symmetry.space_group_name_H-M   'P 1'
#
loop_
_entity.id
_entity.type
_entity.pdbx_description
1 polymer ?
#
loop_
_entity_poly.entity_id
_entity_poly.type
_entity_poly.pdbx_seq_one_letter_code
_entity_poly.pdbx_strand_id
1 'polypeptide(L)'
;MRIASGQFGRISPAKFADKVELAMGWIVVRHSHLSSKSDRRATHGHWVAITSGKHRIYRIIRYSVNLPADKVVVDWAGWIDLQGRTEDEQPELDLTIRRAKFWELAVIPFKHIDPGYRLSAWLGGISLALGVLSLVLSIVLSS
;
A
#
# COMPACT_ATOMS: atom_id res chain seq x y z
N MET A 1 10.83 7.90 -5.88
CA MET A 1 11.92 7.13 -5.25
C MET A 1 11.54 5.65 -5.22
N ARG A 2 12.33 4.81 -5.89
CA ARG A 2 12.23 3.34 -5.84
C ARG A 2 12.93 2.86 -4.56
N ILE A 3 12.34 1.91 -3.87
CA ILE A 3 12.83 1.38 -2.59
C ILE A 3 13.44 0.00 -2.78
N ALA A 4 12.72 -0.91 -3.43
CA ALA A 4 13.17 -2.26 -3.70
C ALA A 4 12.55 -2.76 -5.01
N SER A 5 13.21 -3.70 -5.68
CA SER A 5 12.61 -4.41 -6.79
C SER A 5 13.38 -5.67 -7.16
N GLY A 6 12.65 -6.66 -7.67
CA GLY A 6 13.15 -7.98 -8.03
C GLY A 6 12.09 -9.03 -7.73
N GLN A 7 12.49 -10.29 -7.80
CA GLN A 7 11.67 -11.41 -7.38
C GLN A 7 11.63 -11.48 -5.86
N PHE A 8 10.42 -11.49 -5.29
CA PHE A 8 10.23 -11.64 -3.85
C PHE A 8 9.31 -12.80 -3.55
N GLY A 9 9.71 -13.64 -2.60
CA GLY A 9 8.82 -14.58 -1.94
C GLY A 9 8.11 -13.95 -0.75
N ARG A 10 6.90 -14.42 -0.46
CA ARG A 10 6.17 -13.97 0.73
C ARG A 10 6.54 -14.76 1.97
N ILE A 11 6.75 -14.04 3.06
CA ILE A 11 6.72 -14.59 4.42
C ILE A 11 5.40 -14.18 5.08
N SER A 12 4.70 -15.14 5.68
CA SER A 12 3.50 -14.85 6.46
C SER A 12 3.85 -14.01 7.69
N PRO A 13 3.08 -12.95 8.02
CA PRO A 13 3.26 -12.19 9.25
C PRO A 13 3.38 -13.07 10.52
N ALA A 14 2.63 -14.17 10.59
CA ALA A 14 2.67 -15.11 11.73
C ALA A 14 3.99 -15.89 11.85
N LYS A 15 4.72 -16.07 10.74
CA LYS A 15 6.03 -16.74 10.70
C LYS A 15 7.20 -15.77 10.83
N PHE A 16 6.93 -14.46 10.87
CA PHE A 16 7.96 -13.45 10.90
C PHE A 16 8.49 -13.26 12.33
N ALA A 17 9.81 -13.41 12.50
CA ALA A 17 10.46 -13.56 13.81
C ALA A 17 10.48 -12.30 14.68
N ASP A 18 10.30 -11.10 14.09
CA ASP A 18 10.11 -9.89 14.89
C ASP A 18 8.72 -10.01 15.53
N LYS A 19 8.67 -10.24 16.86
CA LYS A 19 7.47 -10.46 17.72
C LYS A 19 6.42 -9.34 17.72
N VAL A 20 6.35 -8.53 16.67
CA VAL A 20 5.41 -7.43 16.53
C VAL A 20 4.33 -7.86 15.55
N GLU A 21 3.11 -8.01 16.04
CA GLU A 21 1.94 -8.21 15.19
C GLU A 21 1.92 -7.15 14.09
N LEU A 22 2.07 -7.61 12.85
CA LEU A 22 2.01 -6.74 11.67
C LEU A 22 0.55 -6.46 11.37
N ALA A 23 0.12 -5.25 11.69
CA ALA A 23 -1.21 -4.79 11.37
C ALA A 23 -1.49 -4.91 9.86
N MET A 24 -2.75 -5.17 9.53
CA MET A 24 -3.23 -5.13 8.16
C MET A 24 -2.88 -3.78 7.50
N GLY A 25 -2.44 -3.81 6.25
CA GLY A 25 -2.06 -2.59 5.54
C GLY A 25 -0.56 -2.26 5.60
N TRP A 26 0.26 -3.09 6.26
CA TRP A 26 1.72 -2.93 6.31
C TRP A 26 2.46 -3.88 5.36
N ILE A 27 3.64 -3.44 4.93
CA ILE A 27 4.65 -4.26 4.26
C ILE A 27 5.98 -4.13 4.98
N VAL A 28 6.70 -5.23 5.17
CA VAL A 28 8.08 -5.25 5.66
C VAL A 28 9.02 -5.66 4.54
N VAL A 29 10.07 -4.87 4.37
CA VAL A 29 11.18 -5.18 3.48
C VAL A 29 12.50 -5.16 4.25
N ARG A 30 13.54 -5.78 3.69
CA ARG A 30 14.87 -5.72 4.31
C ARG A 30 15.41 -4.29 4.28
N HIS A 31 16.04 -3.86 5.37
CA HIS A 31 16.64 -2.52 5.45
C HIS A 31 17.74 -2.29 4.38
N SER A 32 18.41 -3.34 3.90
CA SER A 32 19.51 -3.22 2.93
C SER A 32 19.07 -2.74 1.54
N HIS A 33 17.76 -2.71 1.23
CA HIS A 33 17.26 -2.18 -0.05
C HIS A 33 17.47 -0.67 -0.21
N LEU A 34 17.66 0.05 0.90
CA LEU A 34 18.12 1.43 0.90
C LEU A 34 19.45 1.49 1.63
N SER A 35 20.49 2.01 0.98
CA SER A 35 21.84 2.13 1.56
C SER A 35 21.86 3.12 2.73
N SER A 36 21.23 4.28 2.56
CA SER A 36 21.22 5.36 3.55
C SER A 36 20.25 5.10 4.71
N LYS A 37 20.75 5.24 5.94
CA LYS A 37 19.91 5.24 7.16
C LYS A 37 18.94 6.41 7.19
N SER A 38 19.33 7.55 6.61
CA SER A 38 18.47 8.73 6.50
C SER A 38 17.24 8.44 5.65
N ASP A 39 17.46 7.85 4.47
CA ASP A 39 16.39 7.52 3.53
C ASP A 39 15.39 6.54 4.14
N ARG A 40 15.88 5.52 4.85
CA ARG A 40 15.02 4.57 5.57
C ARG A 40 14.16 5.25 6.63
N ARG A 41 14.70 6.20 7.38
CA ARG A 41 13.93 6.97 8.37
C ARG A 41 12.89 7.87 7.71
N ALA A 42 13.25 8.49 6.59
CA ALA A 42 12.36 9.37 5.84
C ALA A 42 11.19 8.62 5.17
N THR A 43 11.36 7.34 4.85
CA THR A 43 10.31 6.52 4.21
C THR A 43 9.56 5.61 5.19
N HIS A 44 10.13 5.29 6.35
CA HIS A 44 9.47 4.44 7.34
C HIS A 44 8.10 5.02 7.72
N GLY A 45 7.09 4.16 7.85
CA GLY A 45 5.73 4.59 8.18
C GLY A 45 5.00 5.34 7.06
N HIS A 46 5.61 5.50 5.89
CA HIS A 46 4.95 6.13 4.74
C HIS A 46 4.30 5.09 3.83
N TRP A 47 3.29 5.56 3.09
CA TRP A 47 2.66 4.78 2.04
C TRP A 47 3.62 4.53 0.87
N VAL A 48 3.67 3.26 0.46
CA VAL A 48 4.38 2.79 -0.71
C VAL A 48 3.42 2.14 -1.68
N ALA A 49 3.68 2.33 -2.97
CA ALA A 49 3.05 1.58 -4.04
C ALA A 49 3.85 0.31 -4.27
N ILE A 50 3.18 -0.83 -4.23
CA ILE A 50 3.72 -2.15 -4.56
C ILE A 50 3.06 -2.58 -5.86
N THR A 51 3.85 -2.86 -6.88
CA THR A 51 3.35 -3.24 -8.21
C THR A 51 3.91 -4.60 -8.60
N SER A 52 3.04 -5.47 -9.11
CA SER A 52 3.37 -6.76 -9.72
C SER A 52 2.62 -6.84 -11.05
N GLY A 53 3.33 -6.83 -12.18
CA GLY A 53 2.71 -6.76 -13.51
C GLY A 53 1.69 -5.61 -13.64
N LYS A 54 0.42 -5.96 -13.88
CA LYS A 54 -0.70 -4.99 -13.99
C LYS A 54 -1.34 -4.62 -12.65
N HIS A 55 -1.01 -5.33 -11.57
CA HIS A 55 -1.63 -5.17 -10.27
C HIS A 55 -0.84 -4.20 -9.39
N ARG A 56 -1.55 -3.35 -8.66
CA ARG A 56 -0.96 -2.37 -7.75
C ARG A 56 -1.75 -2.25 -6.46
N ILE A 57 -1.05 -2.36 -5.35
CA ILE A 57 -1.59 -2.11 -4.01
C ILE A 57 -0.81 -1.01 -3.31
N TYR A 58 -1.37 -0.50 -2.21
CA TYR A 58 -0.72 0.48 -1.34
C TYR A 58 -0.65 -0.05 0.07
N ARG A 59 0.54 0.05 0.68
CA ARG A 59 0.83 -0.40 2.04
C ARG A 59 1.77 0.56 2.74
N ILE A 60 1.76 0.57 4.06
CA ILE A 60 2.69 1.33 4.89
C ILE A 60 3.99 0.53 4.99
N ILE A 61 5.13 1.15 4.69
CA ILE A 61 6.41 0.45 4.71
C ILE A 61 7.07 0.43 6.08
N ARG A 62 7.62 -0.73 6.42
CA ARG A 62 8.52 -0.96 7.55
C ARG A 62 9.79 -1.66 7.06
N TYR A 63 10.87 -1.45 7.78
CA TYR A 63 12.16 -2.11 7.52
C TYR A 63 12.49 -3.08 8.65
N SER A 64 13.06 -4.24 8.30
CA SER A 64 13.64 -5.18 9.26
C SER A 64 15.06 -5.57 8.86
N VAL A 65 15.86 -5.94 9.87
CA VAL A 65 17.22 -6.46 9.73
C VAL A 65 17.22 -7.97 9.54
N ASN A 66 16.22 -8.65 10.12
CA ASN A 66 16.11 -10.11 10.17
C ASN A 66 15.43 -10.70 8.94
N LEU A 67 14.89 -9.86 8.04
CA LEU A 67 14.25 -10.31 6.81
C LEU A 67 15.30 -10.59 5.73
N PRO A 68 15.25 -11.74 5.02
CA PRO A 68 16.05 -11.97 3.82
C PRO A 68 15.77 -10.95 2.72
N ALA A 69 16.73 -10.69 1.84
CA ALA A 69 16.63 -9.63 0.81
C ALA A 69 15.67 -9.99 -0.33
N ASP A 70 15.43 -11.27 -0.56
CA ASP A 70 14.52 -11.86 -1.55
C ASP A 70 13.12 -12.12 -0.97
N LYS A 71 12.85 -11.66 0.25
CA LYS A 71 11.57 -11.90 0.93
C LYS A 71 10.91 -10.60 1.35
N VAL A 72 9.58 -10.61 1.34
CA VAL A 72 8.73 -9.54 1.88
C VAL A 72 7.72 -10.11 2.85
N VAL A 73 7.38 -9.35 3.87
CA VAL A 73 6.23 -9.65 4.72
C VAL A 73 5.09 -8.75 4.31
N VAL A 74 3.99 -9.34 3.88
CA VAL A 74 2.77 -8.62 3.48
C VAL A 74 1.56 -9.42 3.94
N ASP A 75 0.47 -8.71 4.23
CA ASP A 75 -0.82 -9.30 4.56
C ASP A 75 -1.35 -10.21 3.42
N TRP A 76 -2.22 -11.16 3.79
CA TRP A 76 -2.77 -12.14 2.87
C TRP A 76 -3.55 -11.49 1.71
N ALA A 77 -4.41 -10.53 2.03
CA ALA A 77 -5.19 -9.82 1.03
C ALA A 77 -4.30 -9.10 0.01
N GLY A 78 -3.24 -8.43 0.45
CA GLY A 78 -2.31 -7.72 -0.42
C GLY A 78 -1.55 -8.65 -1.35
N TRP A 79 -1.11 -9.81 -0.85
CA TRP A 79 -0.46 -10.82 -1.70
C TRP A 79 -1.39 -11.33 -2.79
N ILE A 80 -2.64 -11.63 -2.46
CA ILE A 80 -3.65 -12.10 -3.41
C ILE A 80 -4.04 -11.03 -4.42
N ASP A 81 -4.18 -9.78 -3.98
CA ASP A 81 -4.47 -8.66 -4.88
C ASP A 81 -3.31 -8.38 -5.85
N LEU A 82 -2.06 -8.63 -5.45
CA LEU A 82 -0.88 -8.54 -6.33
C LEU A 82 -0.81 -9.64 -7.39
N GLN A 83 -1.43 -10.79 -7.14
CA GLN A 83 -1.53 -11.90 -8.09
C GLN A 83 -2.74 -11.80 -9.02
N GLY A 84 -3.62 -10.84 -8.80
CA GLY A 84 -4.87 -10.75 -9.56
C GLY A 84 -5.91 -11.80 -9.17
N ARG A 85 -5.77 -12.41 -7.98
CA ARG A 85 -6.72 -13.40 -7.44
C ARG A 85 -6.88 -14.67 -8.30
N THR A 86 -5.81 -15.11 -8.93
CA THR A 86 -5.74 -16.41 -9.60
C THR A 86 -5.79 -17.55 -8.57
N GLU A 87 -6.32 -18.70 -8.95
CA GLU A 87 -6.33 -19.91 -8.10
C GLU A 87 -4.92 -20.48 -7.89
N ASP A 88 -4.04 -20.31 -8.88
CA ASP A 88 -2.63 -20.70 -8.76
C ASP A 88 -1.84 -19.62 -8.03
N GLU A 89 -1.43 -19.94 -6.80
CA GLU A 89 -0.54 -19.10 -6.00
C GLU A 89 0.90 -19.21 -6.50
N GLN A 90 1.44 -18.12 -7.02
CA GLN A 90 2.87 -18.03 -7.32
C GLN A 90 3.67 -17.82 -6.02
N PRO A 91 4.71 -18.64 -5.77
CA PRO A 91 5.51 -18.54 -4.56
C PRO A 91 6.36 -17.27 -4.54
N GLU A 92 6.70 -16.73 -5.71
CA GLU A 92 7.51 -15.53 -5.89
C GLU A 92 6.87 -14.62 -6.95
N LEU A 93 6.98 -13.31 -6.72
CA LEU A 93 6.45 -12.28 -7.61
C LEU A 93 7.53 -11.25 -7.94
N ASP A 94 7.55 -10.76 -9.18
CA ASP A 94 8.35 -9.61 -9.54
C ASP A 94 7.68 -8.34 -8.99
N LEU A 95 8.21 -7.85 -7.86
CA LEU A 95 7.67 -6.67 -7.20
C LEU A 95 8.53 -5.45 -7.52
N THR A 96 7.85 -4.31 -7.70
CA THR A 96 8.46 -3.00 -7.61
C THR A 96 7.83 -2.23 -6.46
N ILE A 97 8.65 -1.87 -5.47
CA ILE A 97 8.25 -1.12 -4.28
C ILE A 97 8.80 0.30 -4.39
N ARG A 98 7.93 1.30 -4.33
CA ARG A 98 8.31 2.71 -4.40
C ARG A 98 7.46 3.58 -3.48
N ARG A 99 7.94 4.76 -3.14
CA ARG A 99 7.11 5.75 -2.44
C ARG A 99 5.86 6.08 -3.27
N ALA A 100 4.70 6.15 -2.62
CA ALA A 100 3.48 6.63 -3.24
C ALA A 100 3.67 8.08 -3.69
N LYS A 101 3.17 8.43 -4.88
CA LYS A 101 3.15 9.81 -5.36
C LYS A 101 2.09 10.59 -4.61
N PHE A 102 2.22 11.92 -4.56
CA PHE A 102 1.26 12.77 -3.84
C PHE A 102 -0.19 12.56 -4.31
N TRP A 103 -0.42 12.52 -5.62
CA TRP A 103 -1.74 12.22 -6.21
C TRP A 103 -2.23 10.80 -5.94
N GLU A 104 -1.34 9.84 -5.69
CA GLU A 104 -1.77 8.50 -5.26
C GLU A 104 -2.29 8.52 -3.83
N LEU A 105 -1.81 9.42 -2.97
CA LEU A 105 -2.31 9.56 -1.59
C LEU A 105 -3.80 9.90 -1.55
N ALA A 106 -4.30 10.67 -2.52
CA ALA A 106 -5.73 10.95 -2.64
C ALA A 106 -6.55 9.71 -3.00
N VAL A 107 -5.95 8.71 -3.65
CA VAL A 107 -6.62 7.48 -4.09
C VAL A 107 -6.53 6.36 -3.04
N ILE A 108 -5.52 6.41 -2.16
CA ILE A 108 -5.29 5.38 -1.13
C ILE A 108 -6.52 5.08 -0.28
N PRO A 109 -7.30 6.06 0.23
CA PRO A 109 -8.48 5.78 1.03
C PRO A 109 -9.49 4.87 0.33
N PHE A 110 -9.67 5.03 -0.98
CA PHE A 110 -10.59 4.23 -1.79
C PHE A 110 -10.05 2.82 -2.11
N LYS A 111 -8.73 2.63 -1.99
CA LYS A 111 -8.03 1.36 -2.20
C LYS A 111 -7.52 0.75 -0.90
N HIS A 112 -8.03 1.21 0.23
CA HIS A 112 -7.62 0.73 1.53
C HIS A 112 -7.93 -0.77 1.68
N ILE A 113 -7.11 -1.48 2.46
CA ILE A 113 -7.30 -2.91 2.70
C ILE A 113 -8.60 -3.18 3.47
N ASP A 114 -8.93 -2.30 4.42
CA ASP A 114 -10.14 -2.35 5.24
C ASP A 114 -11.38 -1.91 4.43
N PRO A 115 -12.39 -2.79 4.26
CA PRO A 115 -13.64 -2.46 3.59
C PRO A 115 -14.41 -1.30 4.22
N GLY A 116 -14.44 -1.20 5.55
CA GLY A 116 -15.11 -0.13 6.28
C GLY A 116 -14.44 1.22 6.04
N TYR A 117 -13.11 1.25 5.99
CA TYR A 117 -12.37 2.46 5.63
C TYR A 117 -12.65 2.89 4.19
N ARG A 118 -12.69 1.93 3.24
CA ARG A 118 -13.05 2.23 1.84
C ARG A 118 -14.46 2.78 1.72
N LEU A 119 -15.42 2.17 2.40
CA LEU A 119 -16.82 2.62 2.38
C LEU A 119 -16.92 4.05 2.92
N SER A 120 -16.26 4.31 4.04
CA SER A 120 -16.19 5.66 4.64
C SER A 120 -15.58 6.68 3.68
N ALA A 121 -14.50 6.30 2.98
CA ALA A 121 -13.88 7.15 1.96
C ALA A 121 -14.83 7.46 0.79
N TRP A 122 -15.57 6.45 0.29
CA TRP A 122 -16.58 6.63 -0.75
C TRP A 122 -17.72 7.53 -0.30
N LEU A 123 -18.27 7.31 0.89
CA LEU A 123 -19.35 8.13 1.45
C LEU A 123 -18.90 9.58 1.64
N GLY A 124 -17.69 9.80 2.17
CA GLY A 124 -17.10 11.13 2.29
C GLY A 124 -16.90 11.81 0.94
N GLY A 125 -16.41 11.06 -0.06
CA GLY A 125 -16.24 11.57 -1.43
C GLY A 125 -17.57 11.96 -2.09
N ILE A 126 -18.61 11.15 -1.93
CA ILE A 126 -19.96 11.45 -2.44
C ILE A 126 -20.52 12.69 -1.73
N SER A 127 -20.39 12.76 -0.40
CA SER A 127 -20.86 13.91 0.39
C SER A 127 -20.18 15.22 -0.04
N LEU A 128 -18.86 15.20 -0.26
CA LEU A 128 -18.11 16.34 -0.77
C LEU A 128 -18.62 16.76 -2.17
N ALA A 129 -18.81 15.79 -3.07
CA ALA A 129 -19.30 16.05 -4.42
C ALA A 129 -20.69 16.69 -4.41
N LEU A 130 -21.60 16.20 -3.56
CA LEU A 130 -22.94 16.78 -3.39
C LEU A 130 -22.87 18.20 -2.80
N GLY A 131 -21.98 18.45 -1.83
CA GLY A 131 -21.77 19.79 -1.28
C GLY A 131 -21.26 20.79 -2.32
N VAL A 132 -20.29 20.39 -3.14
CA VAL A 132 -19.79 21.21 -4.26
C VAL A 132 -20.90 21.47 -5.28
N LEU A 133 -21.67 20.44 -5.64
CA LEU A 133 -22.80 20.59 -6.57
C LEU A 133 -23.85 21.56 -6.02
N SER A 134 -24.13 21.49 -4.72
CA SER A 134 -25.06 22.41 -4.05
C SER A 134 -24.58 23.87 -4.12
N LEU A 135 -23.28 24.12 -3.90
CA LEU A 135 -22.69 25.45 -4.05
C LEU A 135 -22.80 25.97 -5.49
N VAL A 136 -22.49 25.13 -6.49
CA VAL A 136 -22.59 25.49 -7.91
C VAL A 136 -24.03 25.85 -8.27
N LEU A 137 -25.00 25.02 -7.88
CA LEU A 137 -26.42 25.29 -8.11
C LEU A 137 -26.88 26.59 -7.45
N SER A 138 -26.43 26.85 -6.22
CA SER A 138 -26.76 28.09 -5.51
C SER A 138 -26.24 29.32 -6.25
N ILE A 139 -25.01 29.27 -6.77
CA ILE A 139 -24.43 30.39 -7.52
C ILE A 139 -25.22 30.65 -8.80
N VAL A 140 -25.51 29.58 -9.56
CA VAL A 140 -26.24 29.67 -10.83
C VAL A 140 -27.68 30.17 -10.65
N LEU A 141 -28.36 29.79 -9.56
CA LEU A 141 -29.72 30.26 -9.27
C LEU A 141 -29.74 31.70 -8.73
N SER A 142 -28.63 32.17 -8.18
CA SER A 142 -28.49 33.54 -7.64
C SER A 142 -28.01 34.58 -8.66
N SER A 143 -27.48 34.12 -9.80
CA SER A 143 -27.04 34.94 -10.94
C SER A 143 -28.14 35.10 -11.98
#